data_AF-A0A6G4UB03-F1
#
_entry.id   AF-A0A6G4UB03-F1
#
_cell.length_a   1.000
_cell.length_b   1.000
_cell.length_c   1.000
_cell.angle_alpha   90.00
_cell.angle_beta   90.00
_cell.angle_gamma   90.00
#
_symmetry.space_group_name_H-M   'P 1'
#
loop_
_entity.id
_entity.type
_entity.pdbx_description
1 polymer ?
#
loop_
_entity_poly.entity_id
_entity_poly.type
_entity_poly.pdbx_seq_one_letter_code
_entity_poly.pdbx_strand_id
1 'polypeptide(L)'
;MNELFPIAAGLVLGAVLALIRPGLRLFAGLVGAILLGVLATVVSGEYLIGWEFLLIDVPLVALCAAAGLVAVRAAVRGGVQPRQPRG
;
A
#
# COMPACT_ATOMS: atom_id res chain seq x y z
N MET A 1 8.99 -3.39 17.66
CA MET A 1 8.12 -2.38 17.06
C MET A 1 8.81 -1.81 15.84
N ASN A 2 8.63 -2.44 14.68
CA ASN A 2 9.28 -2.02 13.43
C ASN A 2 8.17 -1.84 12.39
N GLU A 3 7.37 -0.79 12.58
CA GLU A 3 6.24 -0.41 11.71
C GLU A 3 6.67 -0.09 10.27
N LEU A 4 7.98 0.02 10.04
CA LEU A 4 8.57 0.21 8.72
C LEU A 4 8.13 -0.88 7.73
N PHE A 5 7.99 -2.13 8.19
CA PHE A 5 7.62 -3.25 7.32
C PHE A 5 6.19 -3.10 6.77
N PRO A 6 5.12 -2.98 7.59
CA PRO A 6 3.76 -2.81 7.07
C PRO A 6 3.61 -1.53 6.23
N ILE A 7 4.30 -0.44 6.59
CA ILE A 7 4.29 0.80 5.81
C ILE A 7 4.89 0.58 4.41
N ALA A 8 6.11 0.03 4.33
CA ALA A 8 6.79 -0.22 3.07
C ALA A 8 6.01 -1.22 2.21
N ALA A 9 5.52 -2.30 2.82
CA ALA A 9 4.71 -3.32 2.15
C ALA A 9 3.42 -2.71 1.55
N GLY A 10 2.73 -1.87 2.32
CA GLY A 10 1.55 -1.15 1.85
C GLY A 10 1.88 -0.21 0.68
N LEU A 11 2.90 0.63 0.78
CA LEU A 11 3.30 1.53 -0.32
C LEU A 11 3.64 0.78 -1.61
N VAL A 12 4.39 -0.32 -1.50
CA VAL A 12 4.71 -1.20 -2.65
C VAL A 12 3.45 -1.82 -3.23
N LEU A 13 2.54 -2.34 -2.41
CA LEU A 13 1.25 -2.85 -2.86
C LEU A 13 0.46 -1.77 -3.63
N GLY A 14 0.42 -0.55 -3.11
CA GLY A 14 -0.20 0.60 -3.78
C GLY A 14 0.37 0.90 -5.16
N ALA A 15 1.70 0.87 -5.28
CA ALA A 15 2.38 1.06 -6.56
C ALA A 15 2.06 -0.08 -7.56
N VAL A 16 2.05 -1.33 -7.10
CA VAL A 16 1.66 -2.49 -7.92
C VAL A 16 0.19 -2.38 -8.37
N LEU A 17 -0.72 -1.96 -7.49
CA LEU A 17 -2.13 -1.73 -7.84
C LEU A 17 -2.31 -0.66 -8.91
N ALA A 18 -1.40 0.31 -9.02
CA ALA A 18 -1.43 1.30 -10.09
C ALA A 18 -1.30 0.65 -11.47
N LEU A 19 -0.58 -0.48 -11.57
CA LEU A 19 -0.35 -1.24 -12.80
C LEU A 19 -1.49 -2.23 -13.12
N ILE A 20 -2.28 -2.63 -12.12
CA ILE A 20 -3.38 -3.59 -12.27
C ILE A 20 -4.62 -2.94 -12.91
N ARG A 21 -5.43 -3.71 -13.65
CA ARG A 21 -6.70 -3.23 -14.24
C ARG A 21 -7.70 -2.74 -13.17
N PRO A 22 -8.44 -1.64 -13.38
CA PRO A 22 -9.34 -1.06 -12.39
C PRO A 22 -10.31 -2.04 -11.72
N GLY A 23 -10.91 -2.95 -12.50
CA GLY A 23 -11.89 -3.93 -12.00
C GLY A 23 -11.32 -4.96 -11.01
N LEU A 24 -10.01 -5.21 -11.02
CA LEU A 24 -9.36 -6.16 -10.10
C LEU A 24 -8.66 -5.46 -8.92
N ARG A 25 -8.50 -4.13 -8.97
CA ARG A 25 -7.72 -3.38 -7.96
C ARG A 25 -8.29 -3.52 -6.56
N LEU A 26 -9.62 -3.47 -6.41
CA LEU A 26 -10.27 -3.56 -5.11
C LEU A 26 -10.05 -4.94 -4.48
N PHE A 27 -10.27 -6.00 -5.25
CA PHE A 27 -10.06 -7.37 -4.79
C PHE A 27 -8.58 -7.64 -4.50
N ALA A 28 -7.69 -7.30 -5.42
CA ALA A 28 -6.24 -7.48 -5.24
C ALA A 28 -5.69 -6.66 -4.08
N GLY A 29 -6.19 -5.44 -3.88
CA GLY A 29 -5.79 -4.58 -2.76
C GLY A 29 -6.28 -5.11 -1.43
N LEU A 30 -7.52 -5.60 -1.35
CA LEU A 30 -8.06 -6.22 -0.15
C LEU A 30 -7.29 -7.47 0.24
N VAL A 31 -7.12 -8.42 -0.70
CA VAL A 31 -6.38 -9.66 -0.48
C VAL A 31 -4.93 -9.36 -0.11
N GLY A 32 -4.28 -8.45 -0.84
CA GLY A 32 -2.91 -8.03 -0.57
C GLY A 32 -2.74 -7.39 0.81
N ALA A 33 -3.66 -6.53 1.23
CA ALA A 33 -3.60 -5.89 2.54
C ALA A 33 -3.74 -6.88 3.69
N ILE A 34 -4.64 -7.85 3.56
CA ILE A 34 -4.80 -8.92 4.56
C ILE A 34 -3.54 -9.78 4.63
N LEU A 35 -3.03 -10.25 3.49
CA LEU A 35 -1.85 -11.12 3.45
C LEU A 35 -0.60 -10.43 3.99
N LEU A 36 -0.36 -9.18 3.60
CA LEU A 36 0.80 -8.40 4.05
C LEU A 36 0.66 -7.97 5.52
N GLY A 37 -0.55 -7.66 5.99
CA GLY A 37 -0.80 -7.38 7.41
C GLY A 37 -0.55 -8.61 8.27
N VAL A 38 -1.04 -9.79 7.87
CA VAL A 38 -0.73 -11.07 8.53
C VAL A 38 0.77 -11.32 8.53
N LEU A 39 1.43 -11.13 7.40
CA LEU A 39 2.88 -11.30 7.29
C LEU A 39 3.63 -10.34 8.23
N ALA A 40 3.18 -9.09 8.37
CA ALA A 40 3.76 -8.11 9.28
C ALA A 40 3.67 -8.61 10.74
N THR A 41 2.48 -9.02 11.19
CA THR A 41 2.25 -9.55 12.55
C THR A 41 3.07 -10.82 12.83
N VAL A 42 3.28 -11.66 11.81
CA VAL A 42 4.11 -12.88 11.94
C VAL A 42 5.60 -12.55 12.00
N VAL A 43 6.08 -11.67 11.12
CA VAL A 43 7.50 -11.26 11.04
C VAL A 43 7.93 -10.46 12.26
N SER A 44 7.03 -9.63 12.82
CA SER A 44 7.28 -8.88 14.05
C SER A 44 7.30 -9.77 15.30
N GLY A 45 6.73 -10.98 15.21
CA GLY A 45 6.52 -11.88 16.35
C GLY A 45 5.33 -11.47 17.24
N GLU A 46 4.54 -10.47 16.83
CA GLU A 46 3.42 -9.94 17.61
C GLU A 46 2.30 -10.96 17.80
N TYR A 47 2.16 -11.93 16.89
CA TYR A 47 1.23 -13.05 17.05
C TYR A 47 1.47 -13.89 18.32
N LEU A 48 2.68 -13.83 18.91
CA LEU A 48 3.00 -14.50 20.18
C LEU A 48 2.46 -13.76 21.40
N ILE A 49 2.19 -12.46 21.24
CA ILE A 49 1.60 -11.60 22.28
C ILE A 49 0.08 -11.68 22.16
N GLY A 50 -0.44 -11.52 20.94
CA GLY A 50 -1.87 -11.53 20.66
C GLY A 50 -2.18 -11.36 19.18
N TRP A 51 -3.43 -11.62 18.79
CA TRP A 51 -3.87 -11.49 17.39
C TRP A 51 -4.50 -10.13 17.09
N GLU A 52 -4.72 -9.29 18.10
CA GLU A 52 -5.23 -7.93 17.98
C GLU A 52 -4.33 -7.03 17.12
N PHE A 53 -3.04 -7.35 16.98
CA PHE A 53 -2.10 -6.65 16.10
C PHE A 53 -2.51 -6.71 14.63
N LEU A 54 -3.25 -7.75 14.20
CA LEU A 54 -3.85 -7.79 12.86
C LEU A 54 -4.82 -6.64 12.62
N LEU A 55 -5.55 -6.20 13.65
CA LEU A 55 -6.47 -5.07 13.57
C LEU A 55 -5.74 -3.74 13.35
N ILE A 56 -4.42 -3.72 13.56
CA ILE A 56 -3.56 -2.55 13.36
C ILE A 56 -2.83 -2.69 12.02
N ASP A 57 -2.18 -3.83 11.78
CA ASP A 57 -1.36 -4.06 10.59
C ASP A 57 -2.17 -4.08 9.29
N VAL A 58 -3.32 -4.74 9.27
CA VAL A 58 -4.13 -4.85 8.03
C VAL A 58 -4.66 -3.48 7.60
N PRO A 59 -5.27 -2.66 8.49
CA PRO A 59 -5.68 -1.30 8.12
C PRO A 59 -4.50 -0.40 7.76
N LEU A 60 -3.36 -0.51 8.47
CA LEU A 60 -2.17 0.28 8.18
C LEU A 60 -1.65 -0.01 6.76
N VAL A 61 -1.51 -1.29 6.40
CA VAL A 61 -1.11 -1.70 5.04
C VAL A 61 -2.12 -1.20 4.00
N ALA A 62 -3.42 -1.30 4.27
CA ALA A 62 -4.45 -0.82 3.35
C ALA A 62 -4.37 0.70 3.11
N LEU A 63 -4.16 1.49 4.16
CA LEU A 63 -3.99 2.95 4.08
C LEU A 63 -2.72 3.32 3.30
N CYS A 64 -1.61 2.66 3.60
CA CYS A 64 -0.35 2.85 2.88
C CYS A 64 -0.48 2.46 1.40
N ALA A 65 -1.22 1.40 1.08
CA ALA A 65 -1.52 1.01 -0.30
C ALA A 65 -2.38 2.03 -1.03
N ALA A 66 -3.39 2.59 -0.38
CA ALA A 66 -4.18 3.68 -0.94
C ALA A 66 -3.29 4.91 -1.23
N ALA A 67 -2.42 5.29 -0.28
CA ALA A 67 -1.48 6.39 -0.43
C ALA A 67 -0.50 6.15 -1.59
N GLY A 68 0.11 4.97 -1.68
CA GLY A 68 1.03 4.60 -2.76
C GLY A 68 0.37 4.63 -4.14
N LEU A 69 -0.86 4.12 -4.24
CA LEU A 69 -1.65 4.17 -5.47
C LEU A 69 -1.94 5.61 -5.93
N VAL A 70 -2.34 6.47 -4.99
CA VAL A 70 -2.60 7.89 -5.28
C VAL A 70 -1.32 8.60 -5.69
N ALA A 71 -0.21 8.39 -4.97
CA ALA A 71 1.09 8.99 -5.27
C ALA A 71 1.58 8.62 -6.68
N VAL A 72 1.52 7.33 -7.05
CA VAL A 72 1.92 6.89 -8.39
C VAL A 72 1.04 7.51 -9.46
N ARG A 73 -0.28 7.55 -9.26
CA ARG A 73 -1.19 8.19 -10.22
C ARG A 73 -0.96 9.69 -10.34
N ALA A 74 -0.69 10.38 -9.23
CA ALA A 74 -0.39 11.80 -9.21
C ALA A 74 0.92 12.09 -9.97
N ALA A 75 1.95 11.28 -9.77
CA ALA A 75 3.22 11.39 -10.50
C ALA A 75 3.04 11.18 -12.01
N VAL A 76 2.27 10.16 -12.41
CA VAL A 76 1.97 9.89 -13.83
C VAL A 76 1.16 11.03 -14.46
N ARG A 77 0.20 11.62 -13.73
CA ARG A 77 -0.60 12.75 -14.23
C ARG A 77 0.20 14.06 -14.28
N GLY A 78 1.04 14.33 -13.28
CA GLY A 78 1.86 15.53 -13.17
C GLY A 78 3.06 15.54 -14.12
N GLY A 79 3.55 14.37 -14.54
CA GLY A 79 4.62 14.23 -15.53
C GLY A 79 4.23 14.62 -16.97
N VAL A 80 2.93 14.85 -17.23
CA VAL A 80 2.39 15.23 -18.56
C VAL A 80 2.03 16.74 -18.61
N GLN A 81 2.71 17.58 -17.83
CA GLN A 81 2.68 19.02 -18.09
C GLN A 81 3.86 19.37 -19.00
N PRO A 82 3.69 19.50 -20.34
CA PRO A 82 4.72 20.12 -21.15
C PRO A 82 4.92 21.53 -20.59
N ARG A 83 6.13 21.84 -20.12
CA ARG A 83 6.53 23.22 -19.85
C ARG A 83 6.29 24.01 -21.13
N GLN A 84 5.21 24.79 -21.19
CA GLN A 84 5.02 25.73 -22.27
C GLN A 84 6.21 26.69 -22.26
N PRO A 85 7.00 26.79 -23.35
CA PRO A 85 7.93 27.89 -23.48
C PRO A 85 7.09 29.16 -23.56
N ARG A 86 7.28 30.06 -22.59
CA ARG A 86 6.79 31.43 -22.70
C ARG A 86 7.61 32.07 -23.82
N GLY A 87 6.95 32.32 -24.95
CA GLY A 87 7.47 33.16 -26.03
C GLY A 87 7.52 34.63 -25.61
#